data_AF-M2TXY5-F1
#
_entry.id   AF-M2TXY5-F1
#
_cell.length_a   1.000
_cell.length_b   1.000
_cell.length_c   1.000
_cell.angle_alpha   90.00
_cell.angle_beta   90.00
_cell.angle_gamma   90.00
#
_symmetry.space_group_name_H-M   'P 1'
#
loop_
_entity.id
_entity.type
_entity.pdbx_description
1 polymer ?
#
loop_
_entity_poly.entity_id
_entity_poly.type
_entity_poly.pdbx_seq_one_letter_code
_entity_poly.pdbx_strand_id
1 'polypeptide(L)'
;MSDPFAIGRNAKVKEARTRSDYDEFQWHLFYKITKGEVDALPQDECYYHFKTIPEQKMEQILASTQSKLREKSIPEIKQDVFDWRVARLIHER
;
A
#
# COMPACT_ATOMS: atom_id res chain seq x y z
N MET A 1 -18.45 -6.16 11.24
CA MET A 1 -17.60 -5.70 10.12
C MET A 1 -16.17 -5.75 10.60
N SER A 2 -15.35 -6.66 10.09
CA SER A 2 -13.93 -6.73 10.44
C SER A 2 -13.21 -5.55 9.79
N ASP A 3 -12.39 -4.83 10.55
CA ASP A 3 -11.55 -3.76 10.01
C ASP A 3 -10.57 -4.39 9.01
N PRO A 4 -10.57 -3.99 7.72
CA PRO A 4 -9.61 -4.52 6.75
C PRO A 4 -8.16 -4.16 7.12
N PHE A 5 -7.96 -3.20 8.04
CA PHE A 5 -6.64 -2.81 8.50
C PHE A 5 -6.39 -3.42 9.89
N ALA A 6 -5.60 -4.49 9.96
CA ALA A 6 -5.17 -5.04 11.26
C ALA A 6 -4.34 -4.03 12.08
N ILE A 7 -3.76 -3.01 11.43
CA ILE A 7 -3.07 -1.89 12.09
C ILE A 7 -4.00 -0.72 12.45
N GLY A 8 -5.25 -0.76 12.01
CA GLY A 8 -6.22 0.32 12.17
C GLY A 8 -6.10 1.42 11.10
N ARG A 9 -7.24 1.88 10.60
CA ARG A 9 -7.32 2.92 9.54
C ARG A 9 -6.57 4.22 9.87
N ASN A 10 -6.51 4.59 11.15
CA ASN A 10 -5.89 5.83 11.63
C ASN A 10 -4.44 5.65 12.10
N ALA A 11 -3.82 4.49 11.83
CA ALA A 11 -2.44 4.27 12.21
C ALA A 11 -1.54 5.37 11.64
N LYS A 12 -0.54 5.77 12.44
CA LYS A 12 0.49 6.70 12.02
C LYS A 12 1.55 5.97 11.21
N VAL A 13 2.30 6.71 10.40
CA VAL A 13 3.43 6.19 9.61
C VAL A 13 4.40 5.38 10.45
N LYS A 14 4.68 5.81 11.69
CA LYS A 14 5.56 5.11 12.62
C LYS A 14 5.03 3.72 12.99
N GLU A 15 3.74 3.60 13.28
CA GLU A 15 3.09 2.33 13.66
C GLU A 15 3.06 1.36 12.48
N ALA A 16 2.71 1.85 11.29
CA ALA A 16 2.69 1.05 10.07
C ALA A 16 4.11 0.54 9.69
N ARG A 17 5.15 1.39 9.85
CA ARG A 17 6.55 0.97 9.62
C ARG A 17 7.02 -0.04 10.65
N THR A 18 6.69 0.17 11.94
CA THR A 18 7.01 -0.81 12.98
C THR A 18 6.31 -2.15 12.70
N ARG A 19 5.08 -2.14 12.18
CA ARG A 19 4.38 -3.37 11.80
C ARG A 19 5.04 -4.09 10.62
N SER A 20 5.60 -3.36 9.66
CA SER A 20 6.23 -3.97 8.47
C SER A 20 7.61 -4.56 8.72
N ASP A 21 8.20 -4.32 9.90
CA ASP A 21 9.59 -4.68 10.20
C ASP A 21 10.61 -4.05 9.23
N TYR A 22 10.21 -2.98 8.53
CA TYR A 22 11.09 -2.27 7.60
C TYR A 22 11.93 -1.24 8.32
N ASP A 23 13.19 -1.15 7.90
CA ASP A 23 14.02 0.01 8.21
C ASP A 23 13.54 1.26 7.44
N GLU A 24 14.22 2.40 7.67
CA GLU A 24 13.86 3.65 7.03
C GLU A 24 14.05 3.66 5.51
N PHE A 25 15.10 3.00 5.02
CA PHE A 25 15.41 2.94 3.60
C PHE A 25 14.41 2.05 2.85
N GLN A 26 14.14 0.87 3.38
CA GLN A 26 13.12 -0.07 2.88
C GLN A 26 11.74 0.59 2.88
N TRP A 27 11.38 1.29 3.96
CA TRP A 27 10.11 2.01 4.06
C TRP A 27 9.97 3.11 3.00
N HIS A 28 11.05 3.86 2.76
CA HIS A 28 11.07 4.91 1.73
C HIS A 28 10.89 4.33 0.32
N LEU A 29 11.57 3.22 0.03
CA LEU A 29 11.42 2.54 -1.26
C LEU A 29 10.02 1.95 -1.44
N PHE A 30 9.48 1.31 -0.42
CA PHE A 30 8.10 0.84 -0.39
C PHE A 30 7.10 1.97 -0.65
N TYR A 31 7.27 3.12 0.00
CA TYR A 31 6.44 4.29 -0.25
C TYR A 31 6.53 4.78 -1.69
N LYS A 32 7.74 4.89 -2.25
CA LYS A 32 7.92 5.31 -3.66
C LYS A 32 7.26 4.34 -4.64
N ILE A 33 7.41 3.03 -4.41
CA ILE A 33 6.81 1.99 -5.25
C ILE A 33 5.29 2.10 -5.20
N THR A 34 4.70 2.06 -3.99
CA THR A 34 3.24 2.11 -3.84
C THR A 34 2.63 3.41 -4.34
N LYS A 35 3.30 4.55 -4.13
CA LYS A 35 2.87 5.82 -4.72
C LYS A 35 2.84 5.76 -6.25
N GLY A 36 3.89 5.24 -6.89
CA GLY A 36 3.92 5.08 -8.34
C GLY A 36 2.80 4.19 -8.88
N GLU A 37 2.45 3.10 -8.17
CA GLU A 37 1.33 2.23 -8.55
C GLU A 37 -0.03 2.95 -8.43
N VAL A 38 -0.24 3.69 -7.35
CA VAL A 38 -1.50 4.42 -7.12
C VAL A 38 -1.63 5.59 -8.09
N ASP A 39 -0.55 6.31 -8.36
CA ASP A 39 -0.53 7.42 -9.32
C ASP A 39 -0.82 6.93 -10.76
N ALA A 40 -0.43 5.68 -11.08
CA ALA A 40 -0.69 5.03 -12.36
C ALA A 40 -2.13 4.50 -12.52
N LEU A 41 -2.96 4.55 -11.47
CA LEU A 41 -4.38 4.21 -11.60
C LEU A 41 -5.08 5.20 -12.53
N PRO A 42 -5.97 4.74 -13.42
CA PRO A 42 -6.73 5.63 -14.30
C PRO A 42 -7.51 6.66 -13.46
N GLN A 43 -7.51 7.93 -13.89
CA GLN A 43 -8.26 9.00 -13.20
C GLN A 43 -9.75 9.01 -13.57
N ASP A 44 -10.06 8.40 -14.72
CA ASP A 44 -11.40 8.21 -15.27
C ASP A 44 -12.15 7.04 -14.60
N GLU A 45 -11.43 6.13 -13.94
CA GLU A 45 -12.04 5.13 -13.06
C GLU A 45 -12.31 5.76 -11.68
N CYS A 46 -13.53 5.59 -11.15
CA CYS A 46 -14.00 6.20 -9.89
C CYS A 46 -13.33 5.61 -8.61
N TYR A 47 -12.00 5.56 -8.58
CA TYR A 47 -11.19 5.09 -7.47
C TYR A 47 -10.88 6.18 -6.44
N TYR A 48 -11.91 6.97 -6.10
CA TYR A 48 -11.82 8.02 -5.08
C TYR A 48 -11.73 7.47 -3.65
N HIS A 49 -12.05 6.18 -3.48
CA HIS A 49 -12.02 5.51 -2.18
C HIS A 49 -11.37 4.14 -2.31
N PHE A 50 -10.58 3.75 -1.31
CA PHE A 50 -9.98 2.40 -1.25
C PHE A 50 -10.99 1.28 -1.53
N LYS A 51 -12.21 1.40 -0.99
CA LYS A 51 -13.28 0.42 -1.15
C LYS A 51 -13.88 0.36 -2.55
N THR A 52 -13.64 1.36 -3.40
CA THR A 52 -14.13 1.38 -4.79
C THR A 52 -13.12 0.76 -5.75
N ILE A 53 -11.91 0.44 -5.30
CA ILE A 53 -10.93 -0.30 -6.08
C ILE A 53 -11.35 -1.77 -6.08
N PRO A 54 -11.55 -2.40 -7.26
CA PRO A 54 -11.84 -3.82 -7.35
C PRO A 54 -10.75 -4.66 -6.71
N GLU A 55 -11.13 -5.77 -6.06
CA GLU A 55 -10.20 -6.70 -5.42
C GLU A 55 -9.12 -7.18 -6.40
N GLN A 56 -9.51 -7.55 -7.62
CA GLN A 56 -8.57 -7.94 -8.68
C GLN A 56 -7.52 -6.84 -8.97
N LYS A 57 -7.91 -5.56 -8.91
CA LYS A 57 -6.99 -4.45 -9.13
C LYS A 57 -6.06 -4.27 -7.94
N MET A 58 -6.57 -4.42 -6.71
CA MET A 58 -5.75 -4.43 -5.49
C MET A 58 -4.71 -5.56 -5.50
N GLU A 59 -5.09 -6.77 -5.92
CA GLU A 59 -4.18 -7.91 -6.08
C GLU A 59 -3.08 -7.62 -7.12
N GLN A 60 -3.43 -6.99 -8.25
CA GLN A 60 -2.45 -6.57 -9.26
C GLN A 60 -1.44 -5.56 -8.71
N ILE A 61 -1.92 -4.54 -7.97
CA ILE A 61 -1.05 -3.53 -7.35
C ILE A 61 -0.14 -4.19 -6.32
N LEU A 62 -0.66 -5.11 -5.50
CA LEU A 62 0.13 -5.86 -4.53
C LEU A 62 1.20 -6.70 -5.22
N ALA A 63 0.83 -7.49 -6.23
CA ALA A 63 1.76 -8.34 -6.96
C ALA A 63 2.88 -7.51 -7.61
N SER A 64 2.54 -6.39 -8.24
CA SER A 64 3.53 -5.47 -8.83
C SER A 64 4.44 -4.86 -7.76
N THR A 65 3.86 -4.40 -6.63
CA THR A 65 4.62 -3.86 -5.49
C THR A 65 5.60 -4.89 -4.94
N GLN A 66 5.15 -6.12 -4.70
CA GLN A 66 5.95 -7.21 -4.18
C GLN A 66 7.09 -7.60 -5.13
N SER A 67 6.84 -7.62 -6.45
CA SER A 67 7.87 -7.84 -7.46
C SER A 67 8.95 -6.77 -7.39
N LYS A 68 8.56 -5.49 -7.35
CA LYS A 68 9.49 -4.34 -7.27
C LYS A 68 10.28 -4.29 -5.96
N LEU A 69 9.68 -4.74 -4.85
CA LEU A 69 10.38 -4.90 -3.57
C LEU A 69 11.43 -6.01 -3.66
N ARG A 70 11.06 -7.17 -4.23
CA ARG A 70 11.95 -8.31 -4.41
C ARG A 70 13.14 -8.01 -5.30
N GLU A 71 12.93 -7.28 -6.40
CA GLU A 71 14.00 -6.79 -7.29
C GLU A 71 15.03 -5.90 -6.56
N LYS A 72 14.63 -5.27 -5.46
CA LYS A 72 15.47 -4.41 -4.63
C LYS A 72 15.99 -5.12 -3.37
N SER A 73 15.81 -6.44 -3.28
CA SER A 73 16.17 -7.24 -2.11
C SER A 73 15.48 -6.77 -0.82
N ILE A 74 14.26 -6.22 -0.92
CA ILE A 74 13.44 -5.82 0.23
C ILE A 74 12.49 -6.99 0.56
N PRO A 75 12.34 -7.35 1.85
CA PRO A 75 11.39 -8.37 2.26
C PRO A 75 9.95 -8.07 1.83
N GLU A 76 9.13 -9.10 1.71
CA GLU A 76 7.72 -8.96 1.36
C GLU A 76 6.94 -8.11 2.38
N ILE A 77 6.04 -7.24 1.89
CA ILE A 77 5.19 -6.40 2.75
C ILE A 77 3.98 -7.20 3.23
N LYS A 78 3.58 -6.98 4.49
CA LYS A 78 2.35 -7.55 5.05
C LYS A 78 1.12 -6.87 4.44
N GLN A 79 0.09 -7.67 4.15
CA GLN A 79 -1.16 -7.21 3.53
C GLN A 79 -1.79 -6.02 4.27
N ASP A 80 -1.85 -6.08 5.61
CA ASP A 80 -2.43 -5.01 6.45
C ASP A 80 -1.73 -3.66 6.29
N VAL A 81 -0.40 -3.66 6.18
CA VAL A 81 0.40 -2.45 5.97
C VAL A 81 0.27 -1.95 4.53
N PHE A 82 0.22 -2.86 3.55
CA PHE A 82 -0.01 -2.52 2.15
C PHE A 82 -1.37 -1.85 1.95
N ASP A 83 -2.44 -2.47 2.46
CA ASP A 83 -3.80 -1.94 2.34
C ASP A 83 -3.91 -0.57 2.99
N TRP A 84 -3.36 -0.39 4.20
CA TRP A 84 -3.31 0.90 4.86
C TRP A 84 -2.58 1.96 4.02
N ARG A 85 -1.46 1.58 3.39
CA ARG A 85 -0.66 2.50 2.57
C ARG A 85 -1.44 2.95 1.34
N VAL A 86 -2.05 2.02 0.61
CA VAL A 86 -2.86 2.34 -0.57
C VAL A 86 -4.06 3.20 -0.16
N ALA A 87 -4.75 2.87 0.93
CA ALA A 87 -5.89 3.64 1.41
C ALA A 87 -5.52 5.11 1.72
N ARG A 88 -4.33 5.34 2.28
CA ARG A 88 -3.82 6.70 2.51
C ARG A 88 -3.47 7.43 1.23
N LEU A 89 -2.77 6.78 0.30
CA LEU A 89 -2.41 7.41 -0.98
C LEU A 89 -3.64 7.81 -1.79
N ILE A 90 -4.69 6.98 -1.80
CA ILE A 90 -5.97 7.31 -2.45
C ILE A 90 -6.65 8.50 -1.77
N HIS A 91 -6.54 8.63 -0.46
CA HIS A 91 -7.09 9.78 0.27
C HIS A 91 -6.28 11.08 0.05
N GLU A 92 -4.98 10.94 -0.21
CA GLU A 92 -4.04 12.05 -0.46
C GLU A 92 -4.01 12.49 -1.94
N ARG A 93 -4.65 11.72 -2.84
CA ARG A 93 -4.75 11.96 -4.29
C ARG A 93 -5.85 12.96 -4.61
#